data_AF-A0A966Q565-F1
#
_entry.id   AF-A0A966Q565-F1
#
_cell.length_a   1.000
_cell.length_b   1.000
_cell.length_c   1.000
_cell.angle_alpha   90.00
_cell.angle_beta   90.00
_cell.angle_gamma   90.00
#
_symmetry.space_group_name_H-M   'P 1'
#
loop_
_entity.id
_entity.type
_entity.pdbx_description
1 polymer ?
#
loop_
_entity_poly.entity_id
_entity_poly.type
_entity_poly.pdbx_seq_one_letter_code
_entity_poly.pdbx_strand_id
1 'polypeptide(L)'
;MICNDFKIDYGSWFEEGGYSQIYPIYGKSNLAFKEFRNKKKAEYAYSVQKKLSKFDLAPKVYGKICRLEFQPEIDVYQPDPSDWGYITELATVPNANTIISMKQIQYLVNQIQEKTKLKFWDCHWYNIGLIRRRGRNRVVCIDTGKESFDGDSNAWGFANPGPKCCYCNKYQCRCSED
;
A
#
# COMPACT_ATOMS: atom_id res chain seq x y z
N MET A 1 20.92 -7.27 -0.59
CA MET A 1 20.17 -7.51 0.65
C MET A 1 19.39 -8.81 0.47
N ILE A 2 19.66 -9.80 1.30
CA ILE A 2 19.11 -11.15 1.22
C ILE A 2 18.00 -11.22 2.28
N CYS A 3 16.86 -11.85 1.99
CA CYS A 3 15.74 -11.87 2.92
C CYS A 3 16.05 -12.56 4.26
N ASN A 4 17.00 -13.50 4.26
CA ASN A 4 17.40 -14.26 5.45
C ASN A 4 18.02 -13.40 6.56
N ASP A 5 18.38 -12.14 6.26
CA ASP A 5 18.93 -11.19 7.25
C ASP A 5 17.83 -10.50 8.08
N PHE A 6 16.55 -10.72 7.75
CA PHE A 6 15.42 -10.05 8.39
C PHE A 6 14.51 -11.03 9.14
N LYS A 7 13.90 -10.50 10.20
CA LYS A 7 12.86 -11.17 10.98
C LYS A 7 11.69 -10.22 11.20
N ILE A 8 10.48 -10.77 11.23
CA ILE A 8 9.27 -10.03 11.57
C ILE A 8 9.25 -9.76 13.07
N ASP A 9 8.92 -8.54 13.48
CA ASP A 9 8.69 -8.17 14.87
C ASP A 9 7.18 -8.27 15.17
N TYR A 10 6.78 -9.30 15.93
CA TYR A 10 5.37 -9.56 16.23
C TYR A 10 4.87 -8.72 17.43
N GLY A 11 5.77 -8.41 18.38
CA GLY A 11 5.47 -7.67 19.59
C GLY A 11 5.27 -6.17 19.38
N SER A 12 5.71 -5.61 18.24
CA SER A 12 5.41 -4.25 17.85
C SER A 12 4.33 -4.24 16.77
N TRP A 13 3.10 -3.84 17.14
CA TRP A 13 2.04 -3.30 16.27
C TRP A 13 1.82 -3.93 14.87
N PHE A 14 0.63 -4.48 14.64
CA PHE A 14 0.18 -4.95 13.33
C PHE A 14 -1.02 -4.12 12.82
N GLU A 15 -1.07 -3.86 11.52
CA GLU A 15 -2.26 -3.34 10.84
C GLU A 15 -2.83 -4.44 9.93
N GLU A 16 -4.01 -4.94 10.29
CA GLU A 16 -4.85 -5.73 9.40
C GLU A 16 -5.81 -4.79 8.67
N GLY A 17 -5.62 -4.65 7.37
CA GLY A 17 -6.48 -3.84 6.52
C GLY A 17 -6.25 -4.19 5.05
N GLY A 18 -7.14 -5.01 4.49
CA GLY A 18 -7.14 -5.36 3.08
C GLY A 18 -6.51 -6.71 2.73
N TYR A 19 -6.23 -6.92 1.43
CA TYR A 19 -5.78 -8.19 0.83
C TYR A 19 -4.33 -8.59 1.18
N SER A 20 -3.65 -7.81 2.04
CA SER A 20 -2.26 -7.98 2.49
C SER A 20 -2.08 -7.58 3.95
N GLN A 21 -1.15 -8.21 4.64
CA GLN A 21 -0.74 -7.86 6.00
C GLN A 21 0.58 -7.09 6.00
N ILE A 22 0.76 -6.17 6.95
CA ILE A 22 1.99 -5.38 7.12
C ILE A 22 2.56 -5.68 8.50
N TYR A 23 3.81 -6.13 8.54
CA TYR A 23 4.53 -6.35 9.78
C TYR A 23 5.79 -5.49 9.86
N PRO A 24 6.14 -4.91 11.01
CA PRO A 24 7.43 -4.26 11.18
C PRO A 24 8.58 -5.26 11.13
N ILE A 25 9.75 -4.77 10.73
CA ILE A 25 10.99 -5.55 10.72
C ILE A 25 11.76 -5.31 12.02
N TYR A 26 12.16 -6.39 12.68
CA TYR A 26 12.90 -6.33 13.94
C TYR A 26 14.16 -5.47 13.82
N GLY A 27 14.30 -4.48 14.71
CA GLY A 27 15.42 -3.54 14.73
C GLY A 27 15.48 -2.56 13.55
N LYS A 28 14.43 -2.45 12.72
CA LYS A 28 14.38 -1.56 11.53
C LYS A 28 13.07 -0.77 11.48
N SER A 29 13.00 0.35 12.21
CA SER A 29 11.79 1.17 12.34
C SER A 29 11.24 1.81 11.06
N ASN A 30 12.01 1.81 9.97
CA ASN A 30 11.63 2.38 8.68
C ASN A 30 11.26 1.32 7.63
N LEU A 31 11.29 0.04 7.99
CA LEU A 31 11.03 -1.08 7.09
C LEU A 31 9.86 -1.92 7.61
N ALA A 32 9.12 -2.50 6.68
CA ALA A 32 8.04 -3.44 6.94
C ALA A 32 8.11 -4.62 5.98
N PHE A 33 7.60 -5.77 6.39
CA PHE A 33 7.29 -6.90 5.53
C PHE A 33 5.83 -6.80 5.09
N LYS A 34 5.60 -6.70 3.78
CA LYS A 34 4.27 -6.77 3.20
C LYS A 34 3.97 -8.19 2.75
N GLU A 35 3.09 -8.86 3.47
CA GLU A 35 2.73 -10.26 3.32
C GLU A 35 1.43 -10.43 2.52
N PHE A 36 1.36 -11.49 1.73
CA PHE A 36 0.19 -11.89 0.97
C PHE A 36 -0.04 -13.40 1.08
N ARG A 37 -1.31 -13.79 1.14
CA ARG A 37 -1.77 -15.19 1.25
C ARG A 37 -1.17 -16.18 0.24
N ASN A 38 -0.65 -15.71 -0.90
CA ASN A 38 0.09 -16.56 -1.82
C ASN A 38 1.09 -15.79 -2.67
N LYS A 39 2.05 -16.55 -3.21
CA LYS A 39 3.15 -16.02 -4.04
C LYS A 39 2.67 -15.23 -5.25
N LYS A 40 1.61 -15.67 -5.94
CA LYS A 40 1.08 -15.00 -7.13
C LYS A 40 0.56 -13.59 -6.82
N LYS A 41 -0.11 -13.42 -5.68
CA LYS A 41 -0.54 -12.10 -5.18
C LYS A 41 0.66 -11.22 -4.84
N ALA A 42 1.64 -11.78 -4.11
CA ALA A 42 2.87 -11.08 -3.78
C ALA A 42 3.63 -10.62 -5.04
N GLU A 43 3.73 -11.47 -6.07
CA GLU A 43 4.38 -11.16 -7.35
C GLU A 43 3.71 -10.00 -8.09
N TYR A 44 2.38 -10.01 -8.16
CA TYR A 44 1.63 -8.90 -8.76
C TYR A 44 1.89 -7.60 -7.99
N ALA A 45 1.66 -7.61 -6.68
CA ALA A 45 1.79 -6.42 -5.85
C ALA A 45 3.21 -5.87 -5.82
N TYR A 46 4.21 -6.75 -5.76
CA TYR A 46 5.63 -6.42 -5.88
C TYR A 46 5.93 -5.71 -7.20
N SER A 47 5.40 -6.22 -8.32
CA SER A 47 5.62 -5.64 -9.64
C SER A 47 5.02 -4.23 -9.76
N VAL A 48 3.79 -4.04 -9.28
CA VAL A 48 3.10 -2.75 -9.27
C VAL A 48 3.83 -1.77 -8.37
N GLN A 49 4.13 -2.16 -7.13
CA GLN A 49 4.81 -1.30 -6.18
C GLN A 49 6.21 -0.89 -6.65
N LYS A 50 6.97 -1.80 -7.26
CA LYS A 50 8.25 -1.44 -7.90
C LYS A 50 8.09 -0.48 -9.06
N LYS A 51 6.99 -0.58 -9.82
CA LYS A 51 6.71 0.36 -10.92
C LYS A 51 6.37 1.75 -10.37
N LEU A 52 5.50 1.83 -9.35
CA LEU A 52 5.05 3.09 -8.74
C LEU A 52 6.18 3.80 -7.95
N SER A 53 6.99 3.04 -7.21
CA SER A 53 8.07 3.59 -6.38
C SER A 53 9.19 4.26 -7.19
N LYS A 54 9.36 3.94 -8.48
CA LYS A 54 10.26 4.67 -9.40
C LYS A 54 9.89 6.15 -9.54
N PHE A 55 8.63 6.49 -9.26
CA PHE A 55 8.09 7.84 -9.36
C PHE A 55 7.72 8.44 -7.99
N ASP A 56 8.18 7.83 -6.89
CA ASP A 56 7.78 8.17 -5.51
C ASP A 56 6.24 8.11 -5.30
N LEU A 57 5.53 7.25 -6.02
CA LEU A 57 4.06 7.06 -5.92
C LEU A 57 3.65 5.89 -5.01
N ALA A 58 4.61 5.08 -4.57
CA ALA A 58 4.43 3.99 -3.61
C ALA A 58 5.68 3.86 -2.72
N PRO A 59 5.59 3.21 -1.54
CA PRO A 59 6.75 2.95 -0.71
C PRO A 59 7.83 2.15 -1.46
N LYS A 60 9.10 2.39 -1.13
CA LYS A 60 10.21 1.68 -1.79
C LYS A 60 10.18 0.20 -1.47
N VAL A 61 10.60 -0.63 -2.42
CA VAL A 61 10.74 -2.07 -2.24
C VAL A 61 12.20 -2.42 -2.03
N TYR A 62 12.48 -3.23 -1.01
CA TYR A 62 13.81 -3.68 -0.64
C TYR A 62 13.88 -5.20 -0.79
N GLY A 63 14.77 -5.68 -1.66
CA GLY A 63 14.94 -7.12 -1.87
C GLY A 63 13.94 -7.74 -2.86
N LYS A 64 13.88 -9.07 -2.83
CA LYS A 64 13.02 -9.91 -3.67
C LYS A 64 11.87 -10.46 -2.84
N ILE A 65 10.92 -11.10 -3.50
CA ILE A 65 9.84 -11.84 -2.84
C ILE A 65 10.42 -13.02 -2.07
N CYS A 66 9.97 -13.20 -0.84
CA CYS A 66 10.46 -14.21 0.09
C CYS A 66 9.43 -14.49 1.19
N ARG A 67 9.78 -15.44 2.06
CA ARG A 67 9.13 -15.69 3.34
C ARG A 67 10.12 -15.32 4.44
N LEU A 68 9.65 -14.83 5.57
CA LEU A 68 10.47 -14.48 6.72
C LEU A 68 10.11 -15.31 7.93
N GLU A 69 11.10 -15.52 8.79
CA GLU A 69 10.87 -16.03 10.13
C GLU A 69 10.41 -14.90 11.05
N PHE A 70 9.62 -15.27 12.06
CA PHE A 70 9.25 -14.36 13.13
C PHE A 70 10.38 -14.28 14.16
N GLN A 71 10.56 -13.11 14.77
CA GLN A 71 11.48 -12.94 15.89
C GLN A 71 10.98 -13.82 17.05
N PRO A 72 11.84 -14.68 17.62
CA PRO A 72 11.42 -15.52 18.75
C PRO A 72 11.01 -14.65 19.94
N GLU A 73 9.81 -14.90 20.47
CA GLU A 73 9.37 -14.39 21.76
C GLU A 73 9.60 -15.46 22.83
N ILE A 74 9.98 -15.05 24.04
CA ILE A 74 10.16 -15.96 25.18
C ILE A 74 8.79 -16.56 25.51
N ASP A 75 8.71 -17.88 25.62
CA ASP A 75 7.52 -18.68 25.95
C ASP A 75 6.39 -18.76 24.90
N VAL A 76 6.65 -18.43 23.62
CA VAL A 76 5.68 -18.58 22.52
C VAL A 76 6.18 -19.60 21.50
N TYR A 77 5.28 -20.50 21.07
CA TYR A 77 5.54 -21.44 19.96
C TYR A 77 6.02 -20.67 18.73
N GLN A 78 7.11 -21.10 18.10
CA GLN A 78 7.60 -20.49 16.87
C GLN A 78 6.63 -20.83 15.73
N PRO A 79 5.88 -19.86 15.18
CA PRO A 79 5.01 -20.13 14.06
C PRO A 79 5.86 -20.57 12.84
N ASP A 80 5.22 -21.30 11.93
CA ASP A 80 5.77 -21.52 10.60
C ASP A 80 6.22 -20.18 9.98
N PRO A 81 7.21 -20.19 9.07
CA PRO A 81 7.60 -18.98 8.36
C PRO A 81 6.39 -18.31 7.73
N SER A 82 6.46 -16.99 7.66
CA SER A 82 5.45 -16.11 7.06
C SER A 82 4.97 -16.66 5.70
N ASP A 83 3.80 -16.19 5.27
CA ASP A 83 3.37 -16.30 3.89
C ASP A 83 4.30 -15.50 2.94
N TRP A 84 3.97 -15.47 1.66
CA TRP A 84 4.82 -14.83 0.66
C TRP A 84 4.69 -13.32 0.69
N GLY A 85 5.81 -12.61 0.77
CA GLY A 85 5.83 -11.16 0.83
C GLY A 85 7.15 -10.57 0.37
N TYR A 86 7.37 -9.30 0.70
CA TYR A 86 8.63 -8.60 0.43
C TYR A 86 8.85 -7.43 1.39
N ILE A 87 10.11 -7.04 1.56
CA ILE A 87 10.45 -5.89 2.41
C ILE A 87 10.13 -4.60 1.66
N THR A 88 9.55 -3.66 2.37
CA THR A 88 9.20 -2.34 1.87
C THR A 88 9.50 -1.28 2.91
N GLU A 89 9.59 -0.03 2.47
CA GLU A 89 9.56 1.10 3.37
C GLU A 89 8.21 1.16 4.11
N LEU A 90 8.26 1.41 5.41
CA LEU A 90 7.07 1.63 6.21
C LEU A 90 6.47 3.01 5.89
N ALA A 91 5.19 3.02 5.50
CA ALA A 91 4.39 4.23 5.33
C ALA A 91 3.48 4.43 6.53
N THR A 92 3.19 5.69 6.87
CA THR A 92 2.20 6.01 7.91
C THR A 92 0.81 6.11 7.29
N VAL A 93 -0.17 5.42 7.87
CA VAL A 93 -1.58 5.50 7.46
C VAL A 93 -2.32 6.41 8.44
N PRO A 94 -2.66 7.66 8.07
CA PRO A 94 -3.39 8.54 8.95
C PRO A 94 -4.89 8.18 8.97
N ASN A 95 -5.58 8.57 10.04
CA ASN A 95 -7.04 8.44 10.14
C ASN A 95 -7.74 9.03 8.91
N ALA A 96 -8.79 8.37 8.44
CA ALA A 96 -9.54 8.78 7.25
C ALA A 96 -10.01 10.23 7.36
N ASN A 97 -9.89 10.98 6.26
CA ASN A 97 -10.34 12.37 6.14
C ASN A 97 -9.75 13.35 7.20
N THR A 98 -8.55 13.07 7.73
CA THR A 98 -7.87 13.98 8.67
C THR A 98 -6.72 14.74 8.01
N ILE A 99 -5.67 14.02 7.59
CA ILE A 99 -4.41 14.61 7.09
C ILE A 99 -4.37 14.64 5.55
N ILE A 100 -4.88 13.59 4.91
CA ILE A 100 -4.86 13.45 3.45
C ILE A 100 -6.18 13.96 2.88
N SER A 101 -6.12 15.05 2.12
CA SER A 101 -7.27 15.64 1.44
C SER A 101 -7.63 14.89 0.15
N MET A 102 -8.90 14.96 -0.27
CA MET A 102 -9.35 14.41 -1.55
C MET A 102 -8.60 14.97 -2.76
N LYS A 103 -8.14 16.23 -2.70
CA LYS A 103 -7.30 16.83 -3.76
C LYS A 103 -5.97 16.08 -3.90
N GLN A 104 -5.36 15.71 -2.77
CA GLN A 104 -4.11 14.94 -2.78
C GLN A 104 -4.33 13.50 -3.25
N ILE A 105 -5.45 12.88 -2.89
CA ILE A 105 -5.84 11.56 -3.41
C ILE A 105 -6.02 11.62 -4.93
N GLN A 106 -6.79 12.60 -5.43
CA GLN A 106 -6.98 12.75 -6.88
C GLN A 106 -5.66 13.01 -7.59
N TYR A 107 -4.77 13.82 -7.01
CA TYR A 107 -3.45 14.06 -7.55
C TYR A 107 -2.65 12.75 -7.65
N LEU A 108 -2.66 11.92 -6.59
CA LEU A 108 -2.02 10.60 -6.60
C LEU A 108 -2.57 9.71 -7.72
N VAL A 109 -3.90 9.58 -7.82
CA VAL A 109 -4.58 8.79 -8.87
C VAL A 109 -4.16 9.25 -10.26
N ASN A 110 -4.19 10.57 -10.51
CA ASN A 110 -3.78 11.14 -11.78
C ASN A 110 -2.31 10.86 -12.10
N GLN A 111 -1.41 11.00 -11.12
CA GLN A 111 0.01 10.74 -11.32
C GLN A 111 0.29 9.25 -11.60
N ILE A 112 -0.40 8.33 -10.92
CA ILE A 112 -0.32 6.90 -11.20
C ILE A 112 -0.72 6.62 -12.65
N GLN A 113 -1.86 7.15 -13.10
CA GLN A 113 -2.32 6.97 -14.46
C GLN A 113 -1.38 7.60 -15.49
N GLU A 114 -0.93 8.83 -15.26
CA GLU A 114 -0.07 9.56 -16.19
C GLU A 114 1.26 8.84 -16.40
N LYS A 115 1.93 8.45 -15.31
CA LYS A 115 3.28 7.86 -15.32
C LYS A 115 3.31 6.37 -15.65
N THR A 116 2.23 5.65 -15.37
CA THR A 116 2.25 4.17 -15.46
C THR A 116 1.13 3.56 -16.28
N LYS A 117 0.11 4.34 -16.65
CA LYS A 117 -1.14 3.91 -17.31
C LYS A 117 -2.03 3.00 -16.46
N LEU A 118 -1.67 2.75 -15.20
CA LEU A 118 -2.51 2.03 -14.25
C LEU A 118 -3.64 2.94 -13.74
N LYS A 119 -4.81 2.37 -13.49
CA LYS A 119 -5.96 3.07 -12.90
C LYS A 119 -6.11 2.59 -11.45
N PHE A 120 -5.89 3.47 -10.48
CA PHE A 120 -5.99 3.14 -9.05
C PHE A 120 -7.42 3.39 -8.57
N TRP A 121 -8.25 2.35 -8.62
CA TRP A 121 -9.68 2.42 -8.37
C TRP A 121 -10.00 2.41 -6.88
N ASP A 122 -9.32 1.55 -6.11
CA ASP A 122 -9.53 1.43 -4.67
C ASP A 122 -8.73 2.46 -3.87
N CYS A 123 -8.93 3.73 -4.21
CA CYS A 123 -8.18 4.86 -3.67
C CYS A 123 -8.86 5.50 -2.45
N HIS A 124 -9.46 4.69 -1.58
CA HIS A 124 -9.97 5.16 -0.29
C HIS A 124 -8.82 5.43 0.70
N TRP A 125 -9.10 6.20 1.76
CA TRP A 125 -8.06 6.68 2.69
C TRP A 125 -7.16 5.58 3.28
N TYR A 126 -7.69 4.38 3.56
CA TYR A 126 -6.89 3.29 4.14
C TYR A 126 -5.91 2.63 3.15
N ASN A 127 -6.06 2.86 1.84
CA ASN A 127 -5.15 2.34 0.81
C ASN A 127 -4.08 3.37 0.42
N ILE A 128 -4.02 4.47 1.16
CA ILE A 128 -3.14 5.60 0.90
C ILE A 128 -2.37 5.93 2.17
N GLY A 129 -1.05 6.07 2.04
CA GLY A 129 -0.15 6.38 3.14
C GLY A 129 0.65 7.64 2.89
N LEU A 130 1.45 7.98 3.90
CA LEU A 130 2.44 9.05 3.88
C LEU A 130 3.84 8.46 4.04
N ILE A 131 4.76 8.91 3.18
CA ILE A 131 6.19 8.65 3.32
C ILE A 131 6.98 9.96 3.35
N ARG A 132 8.01 10.03 4.19
CA ARG A 132 8.86 11.21 4.27
C ARG A 132 9.94 11.16 3.19
N ARG A 133 10.01 12.21 2.38
CA ARG A 133 11.00 12.38 1.31
C ARG A 133 11.59 13.77 1.38
N ARG A 134 12.91 13.88 1.60
CA ARG A 134 13.62 15.17 1.64
C ARG A 134 12.92 16.19 2.56
N GLY A 135 12.49 15.75 3.74
CA GLY A 135 11.81 16.59 4.73
C GLY A 135 10.32 16.87 4.47
N ARG A 136 9.72 16.36 3.38
CA ARG A 136 8.31 16.56 3.04
C ARG A 136 7.53 15.25 3.05
N ASN A 137 6.29 15.28 3.50
CA ASN A 137 5.39 14.12 3.41
C ASN A 137 4.88 13.99 1.97
N ARG A 138 4.95 12.79 1.41
CA ARG A 138 4.42 12.42 0.10
C ARG A 138 3.27 11.44 0.29
N VAL A 139 2.15 11.73 -0.36
CA VAL A 139 0.98 10.86 -0.41
C VAL A 139 1.26 9.75 -1.42
N VAL A 140 1.09 8.51 -1.01
CA VAL A 140 1.46 7.33 -1.80
C VAL A 140 0.41 6.23 -1.72
N CYS A 141 0.34 5.44 -2.78
CA CYS A 141 -0.46 4.22 -2.86
C CYS A 141 0.26 3.13 -2.04
N ILE A 142 -0.39 2.65 -0.97
CA ILE A 142 0.15 1.59 -0.10
C ILE A 142 -0.49 0.25 -0.39
N ASP A 143 -1.74 0.22 -0.88
CA ASP A 143 -2.33 -1.00 -1.41
C ASP A 143 -2.01 -1.14 -2.90
N THR A 144 -1.29 -2.21 -3.21
CA THR A 144 -0.75 -2.49 -4.55
C THR A 144 -1.22 -3.83 -5.08
N GLY A 145 -2.18 -4.48 -4.41
CA GLY A 145 -2.79 -5.71 -4.88
C GLY A 145 -3.58 -5.51 -6.18
N LYS A 146 -4.04 -6.61 -6.76
CA LYS A 146 -4.69 -6.57 -8.08
C LYS A 146 -6.04 -5.86 -8.01
N GLU A 147 -6.79 -6.12 -6.95
CA GLU A 147 -8.07 -5.53 -6.61
C GLU A 147 -8.03 -3.99 -6.63
N SER A 148 -6.96 -3.40 -6.10
CA SER A 148 -6.76 -1.95 -6.08
C SER A 148 -6.76 -1.29 -7.46
N PHE A 149 -6.47 -2.07 -8.52
CA PHE A 149 -6.42 -1.59 -9.91
C PHE A 149 -7.54 -2.18 -10.78
N ASP A 150 -8.57 -2.73 -10.15
CA ASP A 150 -9.78 -3.25 -10.80
C ASP A 150 -10.94 -2.25 -10.69
N GLY A 151 -11.69 -2.09 -11.78
CA GLY A 151 -12.84 -1.17 -11.83
C GLY A 151 -13.95 -1.54 -10.87
N ASP A 152 -14.05 -2.82 -10.50
CA ASP A 152 -15.05 -3.30 -9.53
C ASP A 152 -14.77 -2.82 -8.10
N SER A 153 -13.53 -2.40 -7.79
CA SER A 153 -13.12 -1.89 -6.47
C SER A 153 -13.19 -0.36 -6.40
N ASN A 154 -14.18 0.22 -7.07
CA ASN A 154 -14.32 1.66 -7.18
C ASN A 154 -14.72 2.30 -5.85
N ALA A 155 -13.75 2.90 -5.17
CA ALA A 155 -13.95 3.55 -3.87
C ALA A 155 -14.96 4.71 -3.87
N TRP A 156 -15.30 5.28 -5.04
CA TRP A 156 -16.07 6.52 -5.14
C TRP A 156 -17.35 6.41 -5.97
N GLY A 157 -17.60 5.25 -6.60
CA GLY A 157 -18.78 5.02 -7.45
C GLY A 157 -18.84 5.89 -8.71
N PHE A 158 -17.69 6.30 -9.27
CA PHE A 158 -17.63 7.14 -10.47
C PHE A 158 -17.13 6.38 -11.71
N ALA A 159 -17.48 6.82 -12.92
CA ALA A 159 -16.98 6.18 -14.15
C ALA A 159 -15.44 6.18 -14.32
N ASN A 160 -14.71 6.99 -13.55
CA ASN A 160 -13.24 7.03 -13.53
C ASN A 160 -12.72 6.99 -12.08
N PRO A 161 -11.49 6.49 -11.86
CA PRO A 161 -10.91 6.41 -10.52
C PRO A 161 -10.66 7.79 -9.91
N GLY A 162 -10.76 7.85 -8.58
CA GLY A 162 -10.47 9.04 -7.78
C GLY A 162 -11.72 9.76 -7.24
N PRO A 163 -11.56 10.61 -6.21
CA PRO A 163 -12.67 11.28 -5.53
C PRO A 163 -13.29 12.45 -6.31
N LYS A 164 -12.70 12.87 -7.43
CA LYS A 164 -13.21 13.95 -8.27
C LYS A 164 -14.11 13.36 -9.35
N CYS A 165 -15.39 13.73 -9.33
CA CYS A 165 -16.32 13.30 -10.36
C CYS A 165 -15.89 13.78 -11.76
N CYS A 166 -15.90 12.85 -12.71
CA CYS A 166 -15.52 13.13 -14.10
C CYS A 166 -16.56 13.94 -14.88
N TYR A 167 -17.80 14.03 -14.38
CA TYR A 167 -18.88 14.77 -15.04
C TYR A 167 -18.90 16.24 -14.59
N CYS A 168 -19.03 16.48 -13.28
CA CYS A 168 -19.20 17.85 -12.75
C CYS A 168 -17.91 18.45 -12.17
N ASN A 169 -16.80 17.71 -12.16
CA ASN A 169 -15.52 18.14 -11.59
C ASN A 169 -15.54 18.50 -10.09
N LYS A 170 -16.59 18.09 -9.35
CA LYS A 170 -16.72 18.30 -7.90
C LYS A 170 -16.27 17.06 -7.13
N TYR A 171 -15.77 17.27 -5.92
CA TYR A 171 -15.52 16.22 -4.93
C TYR A 171 -16.82 15.88 -4.20
N GLN A 172 -17.02 14.61 -3.82
CA GLN A 172 -18.24 14.14 -3.12
C GLN A 172 -19.55 14.52 -3.85
N CYS A 173 -19.54 14.49 -5.18
CA CYS A 173 -20.74 14.81 -5.94
C CYS A 173 -21.82 13.73 -5.75
N ARG A 174 -23.08 14.11 -5.98
CA ARG A 174 -24.23 13.19 -6.04
C ARG A 174 -24.91 13.27 -7.40
N CYS A 175 -24.14 13.39 -8.48
CA CYS A 175 -24.71 13.33 -9.83
C CYS A 175 -25.51 12.02 -9.94
N SER A 176 -26.80 12.11 -10.27
CA SER A 176 -27.56 10.97 -10.74
C SER A 176 -26.97 10.53 -12.08
N GLU A 177 -26.97 9.22 -12.33
CA GLU A 177 -26.93 8.73 -13.70
C GLU A 177 -28.24 9.20 -14.34
N ASP A 178 -28.18 10.28 -15.11
CA ASP A 178 -29.28 10.73 -15.94
C ASP A 178 -29.33 9.93 -17.25
#